data_AF-A0A7V5FPC1-F1
#
_entry.id   AF-A0A7V5FPC1-F1
#
_cell.length_a   1.000
_cell.length_b   1.000
_cell.length_c   1.000
_cell.angle_alpha   90.00
_cell.angle_beta   90.00
_cell.angle_gamma   90.00
#
_symmetry.space_group_name_H-M   'P 1'
#
loop_
_entity.id
_entity.type
_entity.pdbx_description
1 polymer ?
#
loop_
_entity_poly.entity_id
_entity_poly.type
_entity_poly.pdbx_seq_one_letter_code
_entity_poly.pdbx_strand_id
1 'polypeptide(L)' 'MGVRVAEEWLHSCSGCEISILNIGEPLIELLGKIDFVHIPVLID' A
#
# COMPACT_ATOMS: atom_id res chain seq x y z
N MET A 1 -10.63 14.39 2.19
CA MET A 1 -10.06 13.57 3.27
C MET A 1 -10.13 12.14 2.78
N GLY A 2 -8.99 11.54 2.42
CA GLY A 2 -8.93 10.20 1.82
C GLY A 2 -9.30 9.10 2.82
N VAL A 3 -9.63 7.92 2.31
CA VAL A 3 -9.83 6.74 3.18
C VAL A 3 -8.49 6.37 3.80
N ARG A 4 -8.46 6.24 5.13
CA ARG A 4 -7.26 5.84 5.86
C ARG A 4 -7.07 4.32 5.74
N VAL A 5 -5.95 3.90 5.19
CA VAL A 5 -5.63 2.49 4.92
C VAL A 5 -4.35 2.12 5.68
N ALA A 6 -4.38 0.99 6.36
CA ALA A 6 -3.22 0.38 6.98
C ALA A 6 -3.00 -0.99 6.35
N GLU A 7 -1.75 -1.30 6.04
CA GLU A 7 -1.26 -2.59 5.57
C GLU A 7 -0.24 -3.09 6.59
N GLU A 8 -0.26 -4.39 6.89
CA GLU A 8 0.67 -4.98 7.85
C GLU A 8 1.22 -6.29 7.30
N TRP A 9 2.53 -6.39 7.34
CA TRP A 9 3.26 -7.55 6.89
C TRP A 9 3.62 -8.41 8.09
N LEU A 10 2.75 -9.39 8.36
CA LEU A 10 2.88 -10.27 9.53
C LEU A 10 4.09 -11.21 9.43
N HIS A 11 3.92 -12.40 8.86
CA HIS A 11 4.99 -13.38 8.70
C HIS A 11 4.81 -14.17 7.41
N SER A 12 4.70 -13.42 6.31
CA SER A 12 4.46 -13.94 4.96
C SER A 12 5.60 -13.54 4.00
N CYS A 13 5.49 -13.89 2.73
CA CYS A 13 6.51 -13.72 1.69
C CYS A 13 6.50 -12.35 0.97
N SER A 14 5.81 -11.34 1.50
CA SER A 14 5.55 -10.04 0.83
C SER A 14 4.76 -10.11 -0.48
N GLY A 15 4.21 -11.26 -0.87
CA GLY A 15 3.59 -11.41 -2.19
C GLY A 15 2.37 -10.51 -2.41
N CYS A 16 1.61 -10.24 -1.35
CA CYS A 16 0.42 -9.37 -1.40
C CYS A 16 0.82 -7.90 -1.61
N GLU A 17 1.86 -7.50 -0.90
CA GLU A 17 2.45 -6.17 -0.85
C GLU A 17 3.09 -5.85 -2.21
N ILE A 18 3.86 -6.79 -2.76
CA ILE A 18 4.41 -6.69 -4.12
C ILE A 18 3.28 -6.66 -5.17
N SER A 19 2.18 -7.40 -4.96
CA SER A 19 1.03 -7.33 -5.87
C SER A 19 0.38 -5.94 -5.91
N ILE A 20 0.41 -5.18 -4.80
CA ILE A 20 -0.05 -3.80 -4.77
C ILE A 20 0.91 -2.90 -5.57
N LEU A 21 2.23 -3.09 -5.41
CA LEU A 21 3.24 -2.33 -6.17
C LEU A 21 3.19 -2.62 -7.68
N ASN A 22 2.83 -3.85 -8.05
CA ASN A 22 2.68 -4.29 -9.44
C ASN A 22 1.46 -3.68 -10.15
N ILE A 23 0.61 -2.93 -9.45
CA ILE A 23 -0.47 -2.16 -10.08
C ILE A 23 0.11 -1.16 -11.10
N GLY A 24 1.30 -0.61 -10.84
CA GLY A 24 1.98 0.32 -11.75
C GLY A 24 1.42 1.73 -11.71
N GLU A 25 1.28 2.39 -12.85
CA GLU A 25 0.80 3.79 -12.96
C GLU A 25 -0.53 4.07 -12.21
N PRO A 26 -1.54 3.18 -12.24
CA PRO A 26 -2.78 3.37 -11.46
C PRO A 26 -2.58 3.47 -9.94
N LEU A 27 -1.46 2.97 -9.40
CA LEU A 27 -1.16 3.12 -7.98
C LEU A 27 -0.98 4.59 -7.59
N ILE A 28 -0.43 5.42 -8.48
CA ILE A 28 -0.24 6.86 -8.25
C ILE A 28 -1.60 7.57 -8.17
N GLU A 29 -2.54 7.21 -9.05
CA GLU A 29 -3.90 7.74 -8.97
C GLU A 29 -4.64 7.30 -7.71
N LEU A 30 -4.38 6.06 -7.26
CA LEU A 30 -4.97 5.52 -6.03
C LEU A 30 -4.42 6.25 -4.79
N LEU A 31 -3.10 6.49 -4.74
CA LEU A 31 -2.44 7.26 -3.69
C LEU A 31 -2.96 8.71 -3.59
N GLY A 32 -3.51 9.27 -4.67
CA GLY A 32 -4.21 10.55 -4.62
C GLY A 32 -5.60 10.50 -3.95
N LYS A 33 -6.15 9.30 -3.71
CA LYS A 33 -7.50 9.05 -3.18
C LYS A 33 -7.51 8.43 -1.78
N ILE A 34 -6.47 7.67 -1.43
CA ILE A 34 -6.31 7.01 -0.13
C ILE A 34 -5.11 7.57 0.63
N ASP A 35 -5.15 7.42 1.94
CA ASP A 35 -4.09 7.84 2.85
C ASP A 35 -3.52 6.60 3.53
N PHE A 36 -2.32 6.17 3.12
CA PHE A 36 -1.63 5.06 3.80
C PHE A 36 -1.02 5.58 5.10
N VAL A 37 -1.56 5.11 6.21
CA VAL A 37 -1.11 5.51 7.56
C VAL A 37 -0.08 4.56 8.15
N HIS A 38 0.04 3.37 7.56
CA HIS A 38 0.97 2.30 7.93
C HIS A 38 1.09 1.33 6.75
N ILE A 39 2.31 1.05 6.30
CA ILE A 39 2.61 0.10 5.21
C ILE A 39 4.11 -0.22 5.28
N PRO A 40 4.53 -1.24 6.07
CA PRO A 40 5.94 -1.51 6.38
C PRO A 40 6.89 -1.63 5.17
N VAL A 41 6.36 -1.96 3.99
CA VAL A 41 7.14 -2.07 2.75
C VAL A 41 7.48 -0.72 2.10
N LEU A 42 6.75 0.36 2.43
CA LEU A 42 6.91 1.69 1.82
C LEU A 42 7.14 2.83 2.82
N ILE A 43 6.55 2.75 4.02
CA ILE A 43 6.52 3.84 5.00
C ILE A 43 6.78 3.22 6.38
N ASP A 44 7.73 3.79 7.13
CA ASP A 44 8.04 3.42 8.53
C ASP A 44 6.93 3.84 9.51
#